data_AF-A0A7X4FH21-F1
#
_entry.id   AF-A0A7X4FH21-F1
#
_cell.length_a   1.000
_cell.length_b   1.000
_cell.length_c   1.000
_cell.angle_alpha   90.00
_cell.angle_beta   90.00
_cell.angle_gamma   90.00
#
_symmetry.space_group_name_H-M   'P 1'
#
loop_
_entity.id
_entity.type
_entity.pdbx_description
1 polymer ?
#
loop_
_entity_poly.entity_id
_entity_poly.type
_entity_poly.pdbx_seq_one_letter_code
_entity_poly.pdbx_strand_id
1 'polypeptide(L)'
;MSFWSTLGEIGKVALAILDQLSGDPVYPTLQAAMHKYINADGYTVMKRETFEAKLEKQGTFGTKTVTLTVQEDGSVYILESGIFGGETIFPKAAGVPTPHEFLQMLQEREAQNQAAQALDEEEKRNAIFRTIFLMFGKIAKTDLHVSEDEVNAIKAIMVEEEFDQDTQKMAIEFLNEAKTTEVPFKEIAAEFAQYVEDIEHRKGILYRLVKIAAADGTLHAAEEQSLNDAATAFGLSSDFVTQALEEMLPDIEKYYAVLGCDPLVSDDELKRHYRELSLQYHPDRISSKDLAPDFHKFAKEKFQEIQNAYEIITEHRK
;
A
#
# COMPACT_ATOMS: atom_id res chain seq x y z
N MET A 1 24.48 -8.35 -64.39
CA MET A 1 23.68 -8.61 -63.17
C MET A 1 22.43 -7.77 -63.28
N SER A 2 21.26 -8.40 -63.42
CA SER A 2 20.04 -7.76 -63.90
C SER A 2 19.29 -6.98 -62.80
N PHE A 3 18.80 -5.81 -63.18
CA PHE A 3 17.85 -4.87 -62.53
C PHE A 3 16.70 -5.52 -61.70
N TRP A 4 16.40 -6.79 -61.97
CA TRP A 4 15.41 -7.61 -61.25
C TRP A 4 15.86 -8.13 -59.87
N SER A 5 17.16 -8.04 -59.51
CA SER A 5 17.64 -8.55 -58.22
C SER A 5 17.45 -7.57 -57.05
N THR A 6 17.16 -6.29 -57.32
CA THR A 6 17.07 -5.23 -56.30
C THR A 6 15.63 -4.91 -55.88
N LEU A 7 14.65 -5.09 -56.79
CA LEU A 7 13.21 -5.11 -56.47
C LEU A 7 12.87 -6.19 -55.44
N GLY A 8 13.57 -7.34 -55.53
CA GLY A 8 13.43 -8.42 -54.57
C GLY A 8 13.90 -8.07 -53.16
N GLU A 9 14.89 -7.19 -52.97
CA GLU A 9 15.45 -6.92 -51.64
C GLU A 9 14.61 -5.95 -50.82
N ILE A 10 14.01 -4.92 -51.45
CA ILE A 10 13.13 -3.96 -50.75
C ILE A 10 11.75 -4.60 -50.50
N GLY A 11 11.24 -5.36 -51.46
CA GLY A 11 10.07 -6.22 -51.27
C GLY A 11 10.29 -7.29 -50.20
N LYS A 12 11.49 -7.88 -50.10
CA LYS A 12 11.87 -8.79 -49.00
C LYS A 12 12.02 -8.08 -47.66
N VAL A 13 12.39 -6.80 -47.60
CA VAL A 13 12.45 -6.06 -46.33
C VAL A 13 11.03 -5.70 -45.87
N ALA A 14 10.14 -5.26 -46.78
CA ALA A 14 8.74 -5.04 -46.46
C ALA A 14 8.01 -6.35 -46.10
N LEU A 15 8.28 -7.43 -46.84
CA LEU A 15 7.79 -8.77 -46.52
C LEU A 15 8.45 -9.33 -45.27
N ALA A 16 9.73 -9.09 -44.96
CA ALA A 16 10.37 -9.54 -43.72
C ALA A 16 9.86 -8.75 -42.51
N ILE A 17 9.50 -7.49 -42.68
CA ILE A 17 8.78 -6.71 -41.68
C ILE A 17 7.38 -7.31 -41.47
N LEU A 18 6.67 -7.70 -42.54
CA LEU A 18 5.36 -8.38 -42.47
C LEU A 18 5.46 -9.85 -41.97
N ASP A 19 6.55 -10.56 -42.25
CA ASP A 19 6.82 -11.97 -41.91
C ASP A 19 7.29 -12.07 -40.44
N GLN A 20 8.10 -11.10 -39.96
CA GLN A 20 8.37 -10.90 -38.53
C GLN A 20 7.12 -10.48 -37.74
N LEU A 21 6.13 -9.86 -38.38
CA LEU A 21 4.82 -9.57 -37.79
C LEU A 21 3.89 -10.81 -37.77
N SER A 22 4.21 -11.86 -38.51
CA SER A 22 3.38 -13.07 -38.65
C SER A 22 3.82 -14.26 -37.78
N GLY A 23 5.05 -14.23 -37.23
CA GLY A 23 5.69 -15.40 -36.59
C GLY A 23 5.89 -15.38 -35.07
N ASP A 24 5.70 -14.26 -34.37
CA ASP A 24 5.86 -14.17 -32.90
C ASP A 24 5.07 -12.93 -32.39
N PRO A 25 4.66 -12.86 -31.11
CA PRO A 25 3.62 -11.96 -30.63
C PRO A 25 4.09 -10.51 -30.63
N VAL A 26 3.90 -9.85 -31.77
CA VAL A 26 3.59 -8.45 -32.17
C VAL A 26 3.97 -7.25 -31.27
N TYR A 27 4.41 -7.42 -30.03
CA TYR A 27 4.61 -6.33 -29.09
C TYR A 27 6.00 -5.66 -29.15
N PRO A 28 7.13 -6.38 -29.09
CA PRO A 28 8.42 -5.71 -28.96
C PRO A 28 8.89 -5.03 -30.26
N THR A 29 8.54 -5.57 -31.43
CA THR A 29 9.07 -5.11 -32.73
C THR A 29 8.32 -3.89 -33.27
N LEU A 30 7.00 -3.83 -33.08
CA LEU A 30 6.17 -2.67 -33.39
C LEU A 30 6.45 -1.54 -32.39
N GLN A 31 6.59 -1.86 -31.11
CA GLN A 31 7.00 -0.89 -30.08
C GLN A 31 8.44 -0.41 -30.29
N ALA A 32 9.39 -1.23 -30.77
CA ALA A 32 10.75 -0.80 -31.10
C ALA A 32 10.83 0.01 -32.40
N ALA A 33 10.02 -0.31 -33.41
CA ALA A 33 9.89 0.51 -34.62
C ALA A 33 9.22 1.86 -34.31
N MET A 34 8.27 1.89 -33.37
CA MET A 34 7.63 3.11 -32.88
C MET A 34 8.57 3.89 -31.95
N HIS A 35 9.13 3.31 -30.89
CA HIS A 35 10.02 4.02 -29.92
C HIS A 35 11.34 4.49 -30.54
N LYS A 36 11.90 3.77 -31.52
CA LYS A 36 13.15 4.18 -32.18
C LYS A 36 12.95 5.35 -33.15
N TYR A 37 11.70 5.64 -33.54
CA TYR A 37 11.33 6.77 -34.41
C TYR A 37 10.53 7.89 -33.67
N ILE A 38 10.11 7.66 -32.42
CA ILE A 38 9.42 8.67 -31.59
C ILE A 38 10.39 9.69 -30.95
N ASN A 39 11.67 9.35 -30.78
CA ASN A 39 12.63 10.20 -30.04
C ASN A 39 13.58 11.06 -30.89
N ALA A 40 13.45 11.08 -32.22
CA ALA A 40 14.25 11.97 -33.07
C ALA A 40 13.38 12.59 -34.17
N ASP A 41 13.13 13.89 -34.05
CA ASP A 41 12.72 14.78 -35.14
C ASP A 41 11.23 14.93 -35.48
N GLY A 42 10.34 14.95 -34.47
CA GLY A 42 9.07 15.71 -34.51
C GLY A 42 8.21 15.57 -35.77
N TYR A 43 7.22 14.67 -35.73
CA TYR A 43 6.20 14.55 -36.79
C TYR A 43 4.77 14.71 -36.24
N THR A 44 3.93 15.37 -37.04
CA THR A 44 2.50 15.55 -36.81
C THR A 44 1.73 14.39 -37.42
N VAL A 45 0.92 13.69 -36.63
CA VAL A 45 -0.06 12.72 -37.12
C VAL A 45 -1.11 13.48 -37.96
N MET A 46 -0.98 13.43 -39.28
CA MET A 46 -1.92 14.07 -40.20
C MET A 46 -2.98 13.05 -40.62
N LYS A 47 -4.19 13.25 -40.07
CA LYS A 47 -5.49 12.68 -40.47
C LYS A 47 -5.78 11.23 -40.06
N ARG A 48 -7.02 11.03 -39.63
CA ARG A 48 -7.57 9.93 -38.82
C ARG A 48 -7.81 8.60 -39.57
N GLU A 49 -7.36 8.46 -40.81
CA GLU A 49 -7.87 7.43 -41.75
C GLU A 49 -6.78 6.64 -42.51
N THR A 50 -5.50 7.06 -42.46
CA THR A 50 -4.38 6.41 -43.18
C THR A 50 -3.06 6.58 -42.43
N PHE A 51 -2.29 5.50 -42.26
CA PHE A 51 -0.95 5.55 -41.65
C PHE A 51 0.12 5.68 -42.74
N GLU A 52 0.87 6.78 -42.73
CA GLU A 52 1.95 7.05 -43.69
C GLU A 52 3.33 6.93 -43.05
N ALA A 53 4.18 6.06 -43.59
CA ALA A 53 5.59 5.96 -43.20
C ALA A 53 6.50 6.28 -44.39
N LYS A 54 7.45 7.20 -44.19
CA LYS A 54 8.40 7.65 -45.21
C LYS A 54 9.77 7.02 -44.95
N LEU A 55 10.20 6.15 -45.87
CA LEU A 55 11.53 5.51 -45.81
C LEU A 55 12.45 6.17 -46.84
N GLU A 56 13.56 6.73 -46.38
CA GLU A 56 14.57 7.35 -47.23
C GLU A 56 15.84 6.51 -47.25
N LYS A 57 16.32 6.14 -48.45
CA LYS A 57 17.60 5.45 -48.64
C LYS A 57 18.45 6.18 -49.66
N GLN A 58 19.68 6.51 -49.25
CA GLN A 58 20.67 7.14 -50.11
C GLN A 58 21.29 6.07 -51.03
N GLY A 59 21.14 6.24 -52.34
CA GLY A 59 21.68 5.31 -53.36
C GLY A 59 22.50 6.02 -54.43
N THR A 60 23.05 5.24 -55.36
CA THR A 60 23.93 5.71 -56.44
C THR A 60 23.30 6.74 -57.40
N PHE A 61 21.97 6.85 -57.38
CA PHE A 61 21.18 7.73 -58.26
C PHE A 61 20.37 8.79 -57.48
N GLY A 62 20.73 9.07 -56.22
CA GLY A 62 20.03 10.01 -55.35
C GLY A 62 19.26 9.35 -54.20
N THR A 63 18.51 10.15 -53.45
CA THR A 63 17.63 9.68 -52.37
C THR A 63 16.35 9.11 -52.97
N LYS A 64 16.08 7.83 -52.71
CA LYS A 64 14.77 7.25 -52.97
C LYS A 64 13.92 7.38 -51.71
N THR A 65 12.72 7.91 -51.88
CA THR A 65 11.69 7.92 -50.85
C THR A 65 10.64 6.88 -51.22
N VAL A 66 10.30 6.03 -50.26
CA VAL A 66 9.14 5.14 -50.32
C VAL A 66 8.14 5.60 -49.28
N THR A 67 6.91 5.88 -49.71
CA THR A 67 5.77 6.14 -48.83
C THR A 67 4.94 4.88 -48.75
N LEU A 68 4.75 4.38 -47.54
CA LEU A 68 3.85 3.27 -47.22
C LEU A 68 2.56 3.85 -46.65
N THR A 69 1.41 3.55 -47.25
CA THR A 69 0.10 3.98 -46.75
C THR A 69 -0.75 2.75 -46.43
N VAL A 70 -1.13 2.57 -45.17
CA VAL A 70 -2.10 1.53 -44.75
C VAL A 70 -3.50 2.11 -44.76
N GLN A 71 -4.41 1.51 -45.53
CA GLN A 71 -5.82 1.92 -45.61
C GLN A 71 -6.68 1.31 -44.51
N GLU A 72 -7.89 1.84 -44.33
CA GLU A 72 -8.89 1.31 -43.40
C GLU A 72 -9.27 -0.15 -43.66
N ASP A 73 -9.26 -0.59 -44.91
CA ASP A 73 -9.55 -1.99 -45.26
C ASP A 73 -8.35 -2.93 -45.03
N GLY A 74 -7.22 -2.41 -44.52
CA GLY A 74 -5.98 -3.15 -44.26
C GLY A 74 -5.11 -3.40 -45.50
N SER A 75 -5.46 -2.83 -46.65
CA SER A 75 -4.57 -2.82 -47.83
C SER A 75 -3.39 -1.85 -47.63
N VAL A 76 -2.26 -2.16 -48.27
CA VAL A 76 -1.03 -1.37 -48.17
C VAL A 76 -0.66 -0.82 -49.53
N TYR A 77 -0.53 0.49 -49.62
CA TYR A 77 -0.08 1.21 -50.79
C TYR A 77 1.40 1.55 -50.62
N ILE A 78 2.16 1.32 -51.68
CA ILE A 78 3.57 1.70 -51.74
C ILE A 78 3.75 2.67 -52.91
N LEU A 79 4.18 3.89 -52.58
CA LEU A 79 4.51 4.95 -53.52
C LEU A 79 6.02 5.21 -53.47
N GLU A 80 6.73 4.84 -54.55
CA GLU A 80 8.12 5.27 -54.72
C GLU A 80 8.19 6.59 -55.48
N SER A 81 8.91 7.59 -54.96
CA SER A 81 9.23 8.80 -55.72
C SER A 81 10.62 8.69 -56.38
N GLY A 82 10.67 8.93 -57.70
CA GLY A 82 11.87 8.86 -58.56
C GLY A 82 11.53 8.83 -60.06
N ILE A 83 12.55 8.83 -60.94
CA ILE A 83 12.42 8.90 -62.42
C ILE A 83 11.57 7.75 -63.01
N PHE A 84 11.42 6.66 -62.26
CA PHE A 84 10.63 5.46 -62.62
C PHE A 84 9.53 5.15 -61.59
N GLY A 85 9.07 6.13 -60.82
CA GLY A 85 8.08 5.92 -59.76
C GLY A 85 6.79 5.27 -60.27
N GLY A 86 6.35 4.24 -59.57
CA GLY A 86 5.09 3.54 -59.82
C GLY A 86 4.35 3.31 -58.50
N GLU A 87 3.02 3.23 -58.59
CA GLU A 87 2.14 2.89 -57.47
C GLU A 87 1.92 1.38 -57.45
N THR A 88 2.16 0.74 -56.31
CA THR A 88 1.85 -0.68 -56.11
C THR A 88 0.90 -0.85 -54.93
N ILE A 89 -0.21 -1.54 -55.16
CA ILE A 89 -1.22 -1.83 -54.15
C ILE A 89 -1.09 -3.30 -53.77
N PHE A 90 -0.94 -3.56 -52.48
CA PHE A 90 -0.99 -4.89 -51.91
C PHE A 90 -2.35 -5.09 -51.23
N PRO A 91 -3.13 -6.12 -51.61
CA PRO A 91 -4.40 -6.42 -50.96
C PRO A 91 -4.17 -6.80 -49.49
N LYS A 92 -5.18 -6.61 -48.62
CA LYS A 92 -5.13 -7.00 -47.20
C LYS A 92 -4.66 -8.46 -47.09
N ALA A 93 -3.50 -8.68 -46.47
CA ALA A 93 -3.02 -10.02 -46.17
C ALA A 93 -3.90 -10.64 -45.07
N ALA A 94 -4.27 -11.92 -45.24
CA ALA A 94 -5.07 -12.63 -44.26
C ALA A 94 -4.34 -12.64 -42.89
N GLY A 95 -5.04 -12.23 -41.83
CA GLY A 95 -4.48 -12.17 -40.48
C GLY A 95 -3.83 -10.84 -40.08
N VAL A 96 -3.69 -9.88 -41.00
CA VAL A 96 -3.20 -8.53 -40.66
C VAL A 96 -4.39 -7.66 -40.22
N PRO A 97 -4.40 -7.14 -38.98
CA PRO A 97 -5.49 -6.28 -38.51
C PRO A 97 -5.51 -4.95 -39.28
N THR A 98 -6.70 -4.43 -39.55
CA THR A 98 -6.87 -3.06 -40.04
C THR A 98 -6.37 -2.07 -38.99
N PRO A 99 -6.12 -0.80 -39.36
CA PRO A 99 -5.77 0.21 -38.37
C PRO A 99 -6.82 0.38 -37.26
N HIS A 100 -8.10 0.19 -37.59
CA HIS A 100 -9.19 0.22 -36.60
C HIS A 100 -9.15 -1.00 -35.66
N GLU A 101 -9.00 -2.21 -36.22
CA GLU A 101 -8.84 -3.45 -35.45
C GLU A 101 -7.60 -3.36 -34.54
N PHE A 102 -6.50 -2.78 -35.03
CA PHE A 102 -5.28 -2.57 -34.26
C PHE A 102 -5.46 -1.58 -33.11
N LEU A 103 -6.15 -0.45 -33.33
CA LEU A 103 -6.46 0.51 -32.27
C LEU A 103 -7.36 -0.10 -31.19
N GLN A 104 -8.34 -0.92 -31.59
CA GLN A 104 -9.20 -1.63 -30.65
C GLN A 104 -8.41 -2.62 -29.79
N MET A 105 -7.51 -3.40 -30.41
CA MET A 105 -6.62 -4.33 -29.70
C MET A 105 -5.70 -3.61 -28.69
N LEU A 106 -5.20 -2.42 -29.03
CA LEU A 106 -4.40 -1.62 -28.09
C LEU A 106 -5.23 -1.15 -26.89
N GLN A 107 -6.45 -0.67 -27.11
CA GLN A 107 -7.35 -0.25 -26.04
C GLN A 107 -7.73 -1.41 -25.11
N GLU A 108 -8.05 -2.59 -25.68
CA GLU A 108 -8.38 -3.78 -24.91
C GLU A 108 -7.19 -4.24 -24.05
N ARG A 109 -5.96 -4.17 -24.58
CA ARG A 109 -4.75 -4.54 -23.84
C ARG A 109 -4.38 -3.51 -22.76
N GLU A 110 -4.56 -2.22 -23.03
CA GLU A 110 -4.40 -1.18 -22.00
C GLU A 110 -5.40 -1.40 -20.85
N ALA A 111 -6.67 -1.69 -21.17
CA ALA A 111 -7.68 -2.01 -20.17
C ALA A 111 -7.33 -3.28 -19.37
N GLN A 112 -6.82 -4.33 -20.03
CA GLN A 112 -6.36 -5.55 -19.36
C GLN A 112 -5.17 -5.29 -18.43
N ASN A 113 -4.19 -4.48 -18.88
CA ASN A 113 -3.04 -4.12 -18.06
C ASN A 113 -3.44 -3.27 -16.84
N GLN A 114 -4.36 -2.32 -17.02
CA GLN A 114 -4.90 -1.52 -15.92
C GLN A 114 -5.67 -2.38 -14.91
N ALA A 115 -6.49 -3.33 -15.40
CA ALA A 115 -7.19 -4.27 -14.54
C ALA A 115 -6.23 -5.18 -13.76
N ALA A 116 -5.17 -5.68 -14.41
CA ALA A 116 -4.14 -6.49 -13.76
C ALA A 116 -3.36 -5.68 -12.70
N GLN A 117 -3.01 -4.43 -12.99
CA GLN A 117 -2.38 -3.54 -12.01
C GLN A 117 -3.31 -3.23 -10.84
N ALA A 118 -4.60 -2.98 -11.10
CA ALA A 118 -5.57 -2.73 -10.04
C ALA A 118 -5.73 -3.95 -9.13
N LEU A 119 -5.70 -5.16 -9.69
CA LEU A 119 -5.74 -6.40 -8.92
C LEU A 119 -4.50 -6.55 -8.03
N ASP A 120 -3.30 -6.31 -8.58
CA ASP A 120 -2.03 -6.37 -7.83
C ASP A 120 -2.01 -5.36 -6.67
N GLU A 121 -2.50 -4.13 -6.90
CA GLU A 121 -2.63 -3.11 -5.85
C GLU A 121 -3.68 -3.48 -4.79
N GLU A 122 -4.76 -4.16 -5.17
CA GLU A 122 -5.76 -4.67 -4.24
C GLU A 122 -5.22 -5.83 -3.39
N GLU A 123 -4.52 -6.79 -4.00
CA GLU A 123 -3.85 -7.88 -3.30
C GLU A 123 -2.81 -7.33 -2.32
N LYS A 124 -1.99 -6.36 -2.75
CA LYS A 124 -1.02 -5.68 -1.89
C LYS A 124 -1.68 -4.97 -0.72
N ARG A 125 -2.76 -4.21 -0.96
CA ARG A 125 -3.53 -3.55 0.11
C ARG A 125 -4.08 -4.56 1.11
N ASN A 126 -4.63 -5.67 0.64
CA ASN A 126 -5.18 -6.72 1.49
C ASN A 126 -4.08 -7.42 2.31
N ALA A 127 -2.90 -7.64 1.74
CA ALA A 127 -1.75 -8.20 2.44
C ALA A 127 -1.24 -7.25 3.54
N ILE A 128 -1.12 -5.95 3.25
CA ILE A 128 -0.77 -4.92 4.25
C ILE A 128 -1.81 -4.91 5.38
N PHE A 129 -3.09 -4.87 5.05
CA PHE A 129 -4.17 -4.84 6.02
C PHE A 129 -4.15 -6.09 6.91
N ARG A 130 -4.01 -7.28 6.31
CA ARG A 130 -3.89 -8.55 7.04
C ARG A 130 -2.71 -8.54 8.01
N THR A 131 -1.52 -8.14 7.55
CA THR A 131 -0.33 -8.14 8.41
C THR A 131 -0.47 -7.18 9.60
N ILE A 132 -1.07 -6.00 9.42
CA ILE A 132 -1.38 -5.06 10.53
C ILE A 132 -2.24 -5.74 11.58
N PHE A 133 -3.38 -6.32 11.19
CA PHE A 133 -4.32 -6.92 12.15
C PHE A 133 -3.82 -8.22 12.76
N LEU A 134 -2.97 -8.97 12.05
CA LEU A 134 -2.25 -10.10 12.63
C LEU A 134 -1.27 -9.64 13.72
N MET A 135 -0.51 -8.57 13.49
CA MET A 135 0.38 -8.00 14.51
C MET A 135 -0.41 -7.51 15.72
N PHE A 136 -1.52 -6.79 15.51
CA PHE A 136 -2.40 -6.33 16.61
C PHE A 136 -2.92 -7.50 17.44
N GLY A 137 -3.40 -8.57 16.79
CA GLY A 137 -3.92 -9.74 17.49
C GLY A 137 -2.84 -10.58 18.19
N LYS A 138 -1.59 -10.56 17.70
CA LYS A 138 -0.46 -11.22 18.34
C LYS A 138 0.05 -10.47 19.57
N ILE A 139 0.10 -9.13 19.50
CA ILE A 139 0.38 -8.28 20.67
C ILE A 139 -0.71 -8.50 21.73
N ALA A 140 -1.99 -8.51 21.36
CA ALA A 140 -3.06 -8.70 22.34
C ALA A 140 -3.17 -10.13 22.92
N LYS A 141 -2.29 -11.08 22.57
CA LYS A 141 -2.38 -12.51 22.98
C LYS A 141 -1.09 -13.02 23.64
N THR A 142 -0.27 -12.12 24.16
CA THR A 142 1.06 -12.46 24.71
C THR A 142 0.99 -13.23 26.02
N ASP A 143 -0.07 -13.03 26.81
CA ASP A 143 -0.37 -13.87 27.96
C ASP A 143 -1.69 -14.64 27.77
N LEU A 144 -1.89 -15.72 28.54
CA LEU A 144 -3.04 -16.63 28.46
C LEU A 144 -4.42 -15.96 28.66
N HIS A 145 -4.46 -14.64 28.78
CA HIS A 145 -5.63 -13.78 28.85
C HIS A 145 -5.42 -12.56 27.93
N VAL A 146 -6.35 -12.35 26.99
CA VAL A 146 -6.42 -11.09 26.22
C VAL A 146 -7.04 -10.04 27.13
N SER A 147 -6.39 -8.88 27.32
CA SER A 147 -6.97 -7.83 28.16
C SER A 147 -8.16 -7.14 27.46
N GLU A 148 -9.19 -6.77 28.21
CA GLU A 148 -10.30 -5.98 27.67
C GLU A 148 -9.81 -4.62 27.15
N ASP A 149 -8.77 -4.05 27.76
CA ASP A 149 -8.21 -2.75 27.39
C ASP A 149 -7.51 -2.77 26.02
N GLU A 150 -6.75 -3.81 25.71
CA GLU A 150 -6.13 -4.00 24.39
C GLU A 150 -7.19 -4.18 23.30
N VAL A 151 -8.25 -4.96 23.58
CA VAL A 151 -9.39 -5.13 22.67
C VAL A 151 -10.09 -3.79 22.43
N ASN A 152 -10.26 -2.99 23.47
CA ASN A 152 -10.85 -1.67 23.37
C ASN A 152 -9.95 -0.70 22.59
N ALA A 153 -8.63 -0.76 22.76
CA ALA A 153 -7.65 0.02 21.99
C ALA A 153 -7.72 -0.31 20.49
N ILE A 154 -7.79 -1.60 20.14
CA ILE A 154 -7.95 -2.05 18.76
C ILE A 154 -9.27 -1.55 18.16
N LYS A 155 -10.39 -1.65 18.91
CA LYS A 155 -11.69 -1.12 18.47
C LYS A 155 -11.65 0.40 18.27
N ALA A 156 -10.96 1.13 19.14
CA ALA A 156 -10.80 2.57 19.01
C ALA A 156 -10.07 2.94 17.71
N ILE A 157 -9.03 2.19 17.34
CA ILE A 157 -8.34 2.37 16.04
C ILE A 157 -9.31 2.15 14.87
N MET A 158 -10.16 1.12 14.90
CA MET A 158 -11.15 0.90 13.82
C MET A 158 -12.14 2.07 13.67
N VAL A 159 -12.50 2.72 14.79
CA VAL A 159 -13.37 3.90 14.78
C VAL A 159 -12.62 5.13 14.27
N GLU A 160 -11.38 5.34 14.70
CA GLU A 160 -10.50 6.43 14.29
C GLU A 160 -10.21 6.41 12.79
N GLU A 161 -10.02 5.22 12.22
CA GLU A 161 -9.81 5.01 10.78
C GLU A 161 -11.12 4.98 9.96
N GLU A 162 -12.27 5.25 10.60
CA GLU A 162 -13.60 5.32 9.98
C GLU A 162 -14.00 4.05 9.18
N PHE A 163 -13.63 2.86 9.67
CA PHE A 163 -13.91 1.61 8.96
C PHE A 163 -15.41 1.32 8.86
N ASP A 164 -15.85 0.94 7.67
CA ASP A 164 -17.19 0.42 7.44
C ASP A 164 -17.38 -0.99 8.07
N GLN A 165 -18.61 -1.49 8.04
CA GLN A 165 -18.96 -2.77 8.67
C GLN A 165 -18.22 -3.96 8.06
N ASP A 166 -17.99 -3.95 6.74
CA ASP A 166 -17.32 -5.05 6.05
C ASP A 166 -15.82 -5.07 6.37
N THR A 167 -15.20 -3.91 6.43
CA THR A 167 -13.79 -3.72 6.81
C THR A 167 -13.58 -4.10 8.27
N GLN A 168 -14.48 -3.72 9.18
CA GLN A 168 -14.43 -4.15 10.58
C GLN A 168 -14.53 -5.66 10.72
N LYS A 169 -15.42 -6.30 9.95
CA LYS A 169 -15.57 -7.77 9.96
C LYS A 169 -14.29 -8.45 9.49
N MET A 170 -13.70 -7.98 8.39
CA MET A 170 -12.44 -8.50 7.88
C MET A 170 -11.29 -8.36 8.91
N ALA A 171 -11.20 -7.20 9.56
CA ALA A 171 -10.21 -6.98 10.62
C ALA A 171 -10.39 -7.96 11.79
N ILE A 172 -11.63 -8.22 12.22
CA ILE A 172 -11.95 -9.19 13.27
C ILE A 172 -11.57 -10.62 12.85
N GLU A 173 -11.74 -10.98 11.58
CA GLU A 173 -11.30 -12.28 11.05
C GLU A 173 -9.79 -12.46 11.21
N PHE A 174 -8.99 -11.46 10.82
CA PHE A 174 -7.53 -11.49 11.00
C PHE A 174 -7.10 -11.46 12.47
N LEU A 175 -7.78 -10.71 13.33
CA LEU A 175 -7.51 -10.74 14.77
C LEU A 175 -7.77 -12.13 15.38
N ASN A 176 -8.77 -12.85 14.89
CA ASN A 176 -9.02 -14.23 15.32
C ASN A 176 -8.00 -15.20 14.73
N GLU A 177 -7.60 -15.02 13.48
CA GLU A 177 -6.51 -15.79 12.85
C GLU A 177 -5.20 -15.64 13.63
N ALA A 178 -4.87 -14.43 14.08
CA ALA A 178 -3.70 -14.13 14.90
C ALA A 178 -3.62 -15.03 16.16
N LYS A 179 -4.78 -15.45 16.69
CA LYS A 179 -4.86 -16.31 17.87
C LYS A 179 -4.52 -17.76 17.57
N THR A 180 -4.67 -18.23 16.34
CA THR A 180 -4.47 -19.63 15.99
C THR A 180 -3.23 -19.86 15.15
N THR A 181 -2.74 -18.84 14.46
CA THR A 181 -1.58 -18.96 13.58
C THR A 181 -0.29 -19.25 14.35
N GLU A 182 0.50 -20.21 13.86
CA GLU A 182 1.81 -20.56 14.40
C GLU A 182 2.93 -19.64 13.88
N VAL A 183 2.61 -18.78 12.90
CA VAL A 183 3.59 -17.84 12.34
C VAL A 183 4.12 -16.91 13.44
N PRO A 184 5.46 -16.83 13.63
CA PRO A 184 6.07 -15.93 14.60
C PRO A 184 5.80 -14.46 14.29
N PHE A 185 5.66 -13.62 15.32
CA PHE A 185 5.41 -12.19 15.18
C PHE A 185 6.42 -11.50 14.25
N LYS A 186 7.71 -11.80 14.42
CA LYS A 186 8.81 -11.26 13.62
C LYS A 186 8.67 -11.51 12.12
N GLU A 187 8.12 -12.66 11.72
CA GLU A 187 7.90 -12.98 10.30
C GLU A 187 6.78 -12.13 9.71
N ILE A 188 5.70 -11.91 10.46
CA ILE A 188 4.58 -11.04 10.07
C ILE A 188 5.04 -9.58 9.94
N ALA A 189 5.87 -9.11 10.88
CA ALA A 189 6.45 -7.77 10.82
C ALA A 189 7.40 -7.59 9.61
N ALA A 190 8.18 -8.62 9.27
CA ALA A 190 9.03 -8.61 8.09
C ALA A 190 8.20 -8.62 6.79
N GLU A 191 7.12 -9.39 6.72
CA GLU A 191 6.18 -9.40 5.60
C GLU A 191 5.55 -8.02 5.38
N PHE A 192 5.06 -7.38 6.46
CA PHE A 192 4.54 -6.00 6.38
C PHE A 192 5.58 -5.03 5.80
N ALA A 193 6.83 -5.10 6.28
CA ALA A 193 7.91 -4.22 5.82
C ALA A 193 8.30 -4.45 4.35
N GLN A 194 8.01 -5.62 3.76
CA GLN A 194 8.21 -5.86 2.33
C GLN A 194 7.21 -5.10 1.46
N TYR A 195 5.98 -4.90 1.94
CA TYR A 195 4.93 -4.22 1.18
C TYR A 195 4.92 -2.70 1.37
N VAL A 196 5.32 -2.23 2.55
CA VAL A 196 5.29 -0.81 2.91
C VAL A 196 6.71 -0.26 2.88
N GLU A 197 7.05 0.55 1.88
CA GLU A 197 8.38 1.19 1.80
C GLU A 197 8.47 2.49 2.61
N ASP A 198 7.34 3.19 2.76
CA ASP A 198 7.28 4.49 3.46
C ASP A 198 7.56 4.34 4.96
N ILE A 199 8.60 5.04 5.42
CA ILE A 199 9.05 4.98 6.81
C ILE A 199 8.04 5.62 7.77
N GLU A 200 7.31 6.65 7.34
CA GLU A 200 6.32 7.32 8.18
C GLU A 200 5.10 6.42 8.42
N HIS A 201 4.65 5.69 7.39
CA HIS A 201 3.63 4.67 7.57
C HIS A 201 4.09 3.56 8.53
N ARG A 202 5.33 3.06 8.39
CA ARG A 202 5.90 2.07 9.32
C ARG A 202 5.94 2.57 10.76
N LYS A 203 6.39 3.81 10.98
CA LYS A 203 6.37 4.47 12.30
C LYS A 203 4.96 4.55 12.86
N GLY A 204 3.98 4.95 12.03
CA GLY A 204 2.59 5.06 12.44
C GLY A 204 1.98 3.73 12.88
N ILE A 205 2.34 2.62 12.22
CA ILE A 205 1.92 1.28 12.64
C ILE A 205 2.61 0.85 13.93
N LEU A 206 3.92 1.08 14.06
CA LEU A 206 4.63 0.75 15.31
C LEU A 206 4.08 1.55 16.49
N TYR A 207 3.78 2.84 16.32
CA TYR A 207 3.13 3.64 17.34
C TYR A 207 1.79 3.04 17.78
N ARG A 208 0.95 2.60 16.83
CA ARG A 208 -0.31 1.90 17.16
C ARG A 208 -0.09 0.58 17.90
N LEU A 209 0.94 -0.19 17.54
CA LEU A 209 1.30 -1.41 18.26
C LEU A 209 1.68 -1.12 19.71
N VAL A 210 2.49 -0.07 19.96
CA VAL A 210 2.82 0.39 21.32
C VAL A 210 1.55 0.83 22.07
N LYS A 211 0.63 1.55 21.41
CA LYS A 211 -0.65 2.00 22.01
C LYS A 211 -1.49 0.83 22.50
N ILE A 212 -1.53 -0.24 21.72
CA ILE A 212 -2.29 -1.45 22.06
C ILE A 212 -1.61 -2.16 23.23
N ALA A 213 -0.30 -2.41 23.13
CA ALA A 213 0.46 -3.12 24.16
C ALA A 213 0.45 -2.40 25.53
N ALA A 214 0.44 -1.07 25.52
CA ALA A 214 0.40 -0.27 26.75
C ALA A 214 -1.02 0.08 27.25
N ALA A 215 -2.08 -0.50 26.65
CA ALA A 215 -3.46 -0.08 26.89
C ALA A 215 -3.93 -0.35 28.33
N ASP A 216 -3.43 -1.40 28.98
CA ASP A 216 -3.72 -1.74 30.37
C ASP A 216 -2.75 -1.08 31.37
N GLY A 217 -1.83 -0.24 30.87
CA GLY A 217 -0.84 0.48 31.66
C GLY A 217 0.44 -0.29 31.98
N THR A 218 0.57 -1.57 31.60
CA THR A 218 1.78 -2.37 31.85
C THR A 218 2.29 -3.01 30.57
N LEU A 219 3.56 -2.75 30.20
CA LEU A 219 4.18 -3.45 29.07
C LEU A 219 4.88 -4.73 29.55
N HIS A 220 4.45 -5.90 29.06
CA HIS A 220 5.08 -7.17 29.39
C HIS A 220 6.34 -7.45 28.54
N ALA A 221 7.28 -8.23 29.08
CA ALA A 221 8.56 -8.51 28.40
C ALA A 221 8.40 -9.18 27.03
N ALA A 222 7.36 -10.01 26.84
CA ALA A 222 7.07 -10.65 25.56
C ALA A 222 6.54 -9.67 24.51
N GLU A 223 5.76 -8.67 24.94
CA GLU A 223 5.25 -7.59 24.08
C GLU A 223 6.37 -6.64 23.71
N GLU A 224 7.18 -6.23 24.69
CA GLU A 224 8.37 -5.42 24.48
C GLU A 224 9.31 -6.06 23.45
N GLN A 225 9.57 -7.37 23.57
CA GLN A 225 10.37 -8.10 22.60
C GLN A 225 9.73 -8.07 21.20
N SER A 226 8.42 -8.25 21.10
CA SER A 226 7.69 -8.20 19.83
C SER A 226 7.74 -6.79 19.20
N LEU A 227 7.57 -5.73 19.99
CA LEU A 227 7.68 -4.34 19.55
C LEU A 227 9.09 -4.03 19.04
N ASN A 228 10.13 -4.53 19.72
CA ASN A 228 11.52 -4.38 19.28
C ASN A 228 11.83 -5.17 18.00
N ASP A 229 11.23 -6.36 17.83
CA ASP A 229 11.32 -7.12 16.59
C ASP A 229 10.64 -6.36 15.43
N ALA A 230 9.48 -5.74 15.66
CA ALA A 230 8.83 -4.87 14.67
C ALA A 230 9.69 -3.64 14.36
N ALA A 231 10.24 -2.94 15.36
CA ALA A 231 11.12 -1.80 15.15
C ALA A 231 12.31 -2.16 14.25
N THR A 232 12.93 -3.30 14.51
CA THR A 232 14.03 -3.84 13.70
C THR A 232 13.58 -4.14 12.27
N ALA A 233 12.46 -4.85 12.11
CA ALA A 233 11.91 -5.20 10.80
C ALA A 233 11.53 -3.95 9.98
N PHE A 234 11.05 -2.91 10.65
CA PHE A 234 10.59 -1.67 10.02
C PHE A 234 11.77 -0.74 9.65
N GLY A 235 12.98 -1.06 10.10
CA GLY A 235 14.16 -0.23 9.88
C GLY A 235 14.17 1.03 10.78
N LEU A 236 13.58 0.94 11.97
CA LEU A 236 13.50 2.02 12.95
C LEU A 236 14.62 1.90 13.99
N SER A 237 14.84 3.00 14.72
CA SER A 237 15.82 3.03 15.81
C SER A 237 15.48 2.03 16.91
N SER A 238 16.51 1.49 17.58
CA SER A 238 16.35 0.64 18.76
C SER A 238 15.59 1.32 19.89
N ASP A 239 15.67 2.65 19.96
CA ASP A 239 15.10 3.43 21.06
C ASP A 239 13.68 3.92 20.74
N PHE A 240 13.14 3.59 19.55
CA PHE A 240 11.83 4.08 19.13
C PHE A 240 10.71 3.64 20.07
N VAL A 241 10.73 2.38 20.53
CA VAL A 241 9.69 1.86 21.44
C VAL A 241 9.69 2.64 22.75
N THR A 242 10.87 2.88 23.33
CA THR A 242 11.03 3.71 24.53
C THR A 242 10.52 5.13 24.30
N GLN A 243 10.90 5.77 23.20
CA GLN A 243 10.44 7.13 22.86
C GLN A 243 8.92 7.19 22.68
N ALA A 244 8.33 6.21 21.99
CA ALA A 244 6.89 6.14 21.79
C ALA A 244 6.15 5.95 23.11
N LEU A 245 6.68 5.14 24.03
CA LEU A 245 6.14 5.01 25.39
C LEU A 245 6.23 6.32 26.16
N GLU A 246 7.37 7.02 26.11
CA GLU A 246 7.55 8.33 26.74
C GLU A 246 6.60 9.40 26.18
N GLU A 247 6.36 9.41 24.87
CA GLU A 247 5.40 10.32 24.23
C GLU A 247 3.94 9.94 24.54
N MET A 248 3.67 8.64 24.73
CA MET A 248 2.36 8.13 25.11
C MET A 248 2.05 8.34 26.56
N LEU A 249 3.07 8.39 27.44
CA LEU A 249 2.92 8.81 28.83
C LEU A 249 2.23 10.16 28.80
N PRO A 250 0.94 10.18 29.14
CA PRO A 250 0.21 11.42 29.08
C PRO A 250 0.87 12.36 30.06
N ASP A 251 0.98 13.63 29.66
CA ASP A 251 1.41 14.74 30.49
C ASP A 251 1.19 14.38 31.96
N ILE A 252 2.26 13.98 32.65
CA ILE A 252 2.16 13.32 33.97
C ILE A 252 1.29 14.16 34.92
N GLU A 253 1.27 15.48 34.66
CA GLU A 253 0.38 16.50 35.18
C GLU A 253 -1.10 16.10 35.23
N LYS A 254 -1.63 15.37 34.23
CA LYS A 254 -3.02 14.90 34.22
C LYS A 254 -3.30 13.89 35.33
N TYR A 255 -2.35 13.01 35.63
CA TYR A 255 -2.52 12.02 36.72
C TYR A 255 -2.38 12.70 38.07
N TYR A 256 -1.46 13.66 38.18
CA TYR A 256 -1.39 14.54 39.34
C TYR A 256 -2.70 15.31 39.53
N ALA A 257 -3.35 15.75 38.45
CA ALA A 257 -4.67 16.39 38.49
C ALA A 257 -5.80 15.42 38.91
N VAL A 258 -5.79 14.16 38.48
CA VAL A 258 -6.72 13.12 38.95
C VAL A 258 -6.61 12.92 40.46
N LEU A 259 -5.39 12.92 41.00
CA LEU A 259 -5.13 12.83 42.44
C LEU A 259 -5.28 14.17 43.18
N GLY A 260 -5.51 15.27 42.45
CA GLY A 260 -5.67 16.61 43.00
C GLY A 260 -4.42 17.13 43.72
N CYS A 261 -3.23 16.74 43.27
CA CYS A 261 -1.95 17.12 43.87
C CYS A 261 -0.98 17.73 42.85
N ASP A 262 0.01 18.48 43.32
CA ASP A 262 1.04 19.10 42.48
C ASP A 262 2.12 18.07 42.10
N PRO A 263 2.74 18.14 40.90
CA PRO A 263 3.84 17.24 40.53
C PRO A 263 5.03 17.24 41.49
N LEU A 264 5.23 18.33 42.25
CA LEU A 264 6.32 18.50 43.22
C LEU A 264 6.00 17.94 44.62
N VAL A 265 4.82 17.33 44.85
CA VAL A 265 4.49 16.73 46.15
C VAL A 265 5.44 15.59 46.51
N SER A 266 5.72 15.44 47.80
CA SER A 266 6.50 14.30 48.30
C SER A 266 5.77 12.96 48.12
N ASP A 267 6.49 11.84 48.14
CA ASP A 267 5.89 10.50 48.01
C ASP A 267 4.89 10.18 49.13
N ASP A 268 5.13 10.71 50.33
CA ASP A 268 4.23 10.57 51.46
C ASP A 268 2.93 11.36 51.25
N GLU A 269 3.02 12.56 50.68
CA GLU A 269 1.85 13.36 50.31
C GLU A 269 1.06 12.71 49.17
N LEU A 270 1.74 12.21 48.13
CA LEU A 270 1.12 11.46 47.03
C LEU A 270 0.31 10.27 47.55
N LYS A 271 0.91 9.45 48.42
CA LYS A 271 0.23 8.31 49.08
C LYS A 271 -0.97 8.74 49.90
N ARG A 272 -0.91 9.91 50.55
CA ARG A 272 -2.03 10.44 51.33
C ARG A 272 -3.19 10.81 50.41
N HIS A 273 -2.96 11.58 49.36
CA HIS A 273 -3.99 11.96 48.38
C HIS A 273 -4.66 10.73 47.75
N TYR A 274 -3.87 9.73 47.35
CA TYR A 274 -4.37 8.46 46.85
C TYR A 274 -5.29 7.74 47.85
N ARG A 275 -4.86 7.61 49.12
CA ARG A 275 -5.66 6.95 50.16
C ARG A 275 -6.97 7.67 50.44
N GLU A 276 -6.95 8.99 50.48
CA GLU A 276 -8.14 9.81 50.72
C GLU A 276 -9.19 9.62 49.61
N LEU A 277 -8.77 9.74 48.35
CA LEU A 277 -9.64 9.57 47.19
C LEU A 277 -10.12 8.12 47.05
N SER A 278 -9.24 7.14 47.24
CA SER A 278 -9.60 5.72 47.23
C SER A 278 -10.66 5.40 48.27
N LEU A 279 -10.51 5.93 49.49
CA LEU A 279 -11.50 5.76 50.56
C LEU A 279 -12.81 6.50 50.25
N GLN A 280 -12.78 7.60 49.50
CA GLN A 280 -13.97 8.37 49.13
C GLN A 280 -14.82 7.63 48.09
N TYR A 281 -14.20 7.03 47.09
CA TYR A 281 -14.86 6.36 45.97
C TYR A 281 -14.91 4.83 46.10
N HIS A 282 -14.44 4.25 47.20
CA HIS A 282 -14.40 2.80 47.41
C HIS A 282 -15.80 2.16 47.26
N PRO A 283 -15.94 1.07 46.48
CA PRO A 283 -17.24 0.43 46.25
C PRO A 283 -18.00 0.06 47.52
N ASP A 284 -17.29 -0.42 48.55
CA ASP A 284 -17.87 -0.80 49.85
C ASP A 284 -18.46 0.42 50.61
N ARG A 285 -17.82 1.59 50.48
CA ARG A 285 -18.27 2.82 51.16
C ARG A 285 -19.42 3.50 50.42
N ILE A 286 -19.51 3.31 49.11
CA ILE A 286 -20.60 3.83 48.29
C ILE A 286 -21.83 2.91 48.40
N SER A 287 -21.63 1.59 48.42
CA SER A 287 -22.70 0.59 48.54
C SER A 287 -23.42 0.63 49.89
N SER A 288 -22.80 1.20 50.93
CA SER A 288 -23.40 1.41 52.25
C SER A 288 -24.28 2.66 52.34
N LYS A 289 -24.41 3.45 51.26
CA LYS A 289 -25.27 4.63 51.17
C LYS A 289 -26.38 4.38 50.15
N ASP A 290 -27.62 4.74 50.50
CA ASP A 290 -28.77 4.73 49.57
C ASP A 290 -28.60 5.82 48.48
N LEU A 291 -27.79 5.51 47.47
CA LEU A 291 -27.47 6.39 46.34
C LEU A 291 -28.08 5.86 45.06
N ALA A 292 -28.31 6.74 44.09
CA ALA A 292 -28.84 6.37 42.79
C ALA A 292 -27.91 5.37 42.06
N PRO A 293 -28.44 4.47 41.20
CA PRO A 293 -27.64 3.49 40.45
C PRO A 293 -26.52 4.12 39.61
N ASP A 294 -26.78 5.28 39.00
CA ASP A 294 -25.79 6.00 38.18
C ASP A 294 -24.57 6.46 39.00
N PHE A 295 -24.77 6.73 40.29
CA PHE A 295 -23.69 7.14 41.18
C PHE A 295 -22.74 5.98 41.53
N HIS A 296 -23.25 4.74 41.57
CA HIS A 296 -22.42 3.56 41.81
C HIS A 296 -21.49 3.31 40.61
N LYS A 297 -22.00 3.49 39.38
CA LYS A 297 -21.20 3.40 38.16
C LYS A 297 -20.12 4.48 38.13
N PHE A 298 -20.49 5.73 38.40
CA PHE A 298 -19.55 6.85 38.47
C PHE A 298 -18.44 6.63 39.51
N ALA A 299 -18.79 6.15 40.71
CA ALA A 299 -17.81 5.88 41.75
C ALA A 299 -16.84 4.76 41.38
N LYS A 300 -17.33 3.70 40.71
CA LYS A 300 -16.49 2.62 40.20
C LYS A 300 -15.48 3.14 39.17
N GLU A 301 -15.95 3.90 38.19
CA GLU A 301 -15.10 4.52 37.15
C GLU A 301 -14.05 5.45 37.78
N LYS A 302 -14.45 6.30 38.73
CA LYS A 302 -13.53 7.18 39.46
C LYS A 302 -12.51 6.42 40.28
N PHE A 303 -12.91 5.35 40.95
CA PHE A 303 -12.00 4.53 41.75
C PHE A 303 -10.92 3.88 40.88
N GLN A 304 -11.28 3.36 39.70
CA GLN A 304 -10.33 2.83 38.72
C GLN A 304 -9.37 3.92 38.20
N GLU A 305 -9.90 5.10 37.89
CA GLU A 305 -9.10 6.25 37.43
C GLU A 305 -8.08 6.70 38.48
N ILE A 306 -8.46 6.73 39.76
CA ILE A 306 -7.58 7.07 40.89
C ILE A 306 -6.47 6.04 41.06
N GLN A 307 -6.80 4.75 40.95
CA GLN A 307 -5.82 3.67 41.08
C GLN A 307 -4.78 3.72 39.96
N ASN A 308 -5.25 3.83 38.71
CA ASN A 308 -4.40 3.96 37.53
C ASN A 308 -3.47 5.18 37.63
N ALA A 309 -4.01 6.34 38.04
CA ALA A 309 -3.20 7.56 38.21
C ALA A 309 -2.08 7.38 39.24
N TYR A 310 -2.35 6.73 40.37
CA TYR A 310 -1.33 6.49 41.39
C TYR A 310 -0.26 5.50 40.93
N GLU A 311 -0.64 4.45 40.20
CA GLU A 311 0.29 3.46 39.65
C GLU A 311 1.25 4.12 38.66
N ILE A 312 0.74 4.86 37.67
CA ILE A 312 1.55 5.56 36.66
C ILE A 312 2.49 6.60 37.28
N ILE A 313 2.02 7.41 38.25
CA ILE A 313 2.90 8.38 38.93
C ILE A 313 4.00 7.66 39.72
N THR A 314 3.65 6.56 40.40
CA THR A 314 4.62 5.81 41.20
C THR A 314 5.69 5.14 40.34
N GLU A 315 5.32 4.67 39.14
CA GLU A 315 6.28 4.14 38.17
C GLU A 315 7.18 5.21 37.59
N HIS A 316 6.64 6.38 37.24
CA HIS A 316 7.44 7.51 36.76
C HIS A 316 8.46 8.03 37.78
N ARG A 317 8.21 7.86 39.09
CA ARG A 317 9.11 8.33 40.16
C ARG A 317 10.19 7.32 40.57
N LYS A 318 10.16 6.08 40.06
CA LYS A 318 11.16 5.04 40.38
C LYS A 318 12.41 5.17 39.52
#